data_AF-A0A925DAW4-F1
#
_entry.id   AF-A0A925DAW4-F1
#
_cell.length_a   1.000
_cell.length_b   1.000
_cell.length_c   1.000
_cell.angle_alpha   90.00
_cell.angle_beta   90.00
_cell.angle_gamma   90.00
#
_symmetry.space_group_name_H-M   'P 1'
#
loop_
_entity.id
_entity.type
_entity.pdbx_description
1 polymer ?
#
loop_
_entity_poly.entity_id
_entity_poly.type
_entity_poly.pdbx_seq_one_letter_code
_entity_poly.pdbx_strand_id
1 'polypeptide(L)'
;AAEDQADDDSGTASASPWIPLDTVVTTDFTVLGKVTPQEFTIASKYGPLNIALGDISKAERETAGRESYRKNMSVGGDVLAQRGFKSSGIKVQAGDKIVVKAEGSIVMSPWGSNAHSGPDGMPNYGWWIPNQIPGGALCARIGEKGQPFKVGRSLTFTAKSSGTLQFAIGIQNEYAGEGYQFPGEYKLKLRVDPK
;
A
#
# COMPACT_ATOMS: atom_id res chain seq x y z
N ALA A 1 -73.56 24.54 -15.77
CA ALA A 1 -72.73 23.53 -16.43
C ALA A 1 -71.40 24.23 -16.73
N ALA A 2 -70.40 24.09 -15.85
CA ALA A 2 -69.51 22.93 -15.72
C ALA A 2 -68.43 22.97 -16.82
N GLU A 3 -67.13 22.81 -16.60
CA GLU A 3 -66.29 22.58 -15.41
C GLU A 3 -64.87 22.97 -15.88
N ASP A 4 -64.14 23.76 -15.08
CA ASP A 4 -62.67 23.84 -15.19
C ASP A 4 -62.12 22.54 -14.60
N GLN A 5 -61.49 21.71 -15.43
CA GLN A 5 -60.84 20.49 -14.96
C GLN A 5 -59.33 20.72 -14.92
N ALA A 6 -58.85 20.87 -13.68
CA ALA A 6 -57.46 20.69 -13.32
C ALA A 6 -57.04 19.23 -13.59
N ASP A 7 -55.85 19.05 -14.16
CA ASP A 7 -55.11 17.81 -14.01
C ASP A 7 -53.71 18.15 -13.49
N ASP A 8 -53.52 17.72 -12.25
CA ASP A 8 -52.36 17.86 -11.39
C ASP A 8 -51.50 16.62 -11.61
N ASP A 9 -50.50 16.67 -12.51
CA ASP A 9 -49.48 15.62 -12.60
C ASP A 9 -48.19 16.09 -11.93
N SER A 10 -48.20 15.93 -10.62
CA SER A 10 -47.06 16.01 -9.72
C SER A 10 -46.11 14.82 -9.94
N GLY A 11 -45.40 14.83 -11.08
CA GLY A 11 -44.30 13.93 -11.36
C GLY A 11 -43.06 14.26 -10.52
N THR A 12 -43.08 13.91 -9.25
CA THR A 12 -41.90 13.88 -8.38
C THR A 12 -40.91 12.86 -8.97
N ALA A 13 -39.92 13.36 -9.72
CA ALA A 13 -38.76 12.55 -10.09
C ALA A 13 -38.08 12.12 -8.80
N SER A 14 -38.34 10.88 -8.41
CA SER A 14 -37.66 10.21 -7.31
C SER A 14 -36.16 10.30 -7.59
N ALA A 15 -35.46 11.10 -6.77
CA ALA A 15 -34.02 11.14 -6.74
C ALA A 15 -33.55 9.75 -6.28
N SER A 16 -33.33 8.88 -7.26
CA SER A 16 -32.74 7.57 -7.01
C SER A 16 -31.40 7.78 -6.30
N PRO A 17 -31.10 7.03 -5.22
CA PRO A 17 -29.86 7.19 -4.50
C PRO A 17 -28.67 6.91 -5.43
N TRP A 18 -27.74 7.86 -5.47
CA TRP A 18 -26.57 7.83 -6.34
C TRP A 18 -25.70 6.60 -6.05
N ILE A 19 -25.49 5.77 -7.07
CA ILE A 19 -24.80 4.48 -6.99
C ILE A 19 -23.28 4.74 -7.05
N PRO A 20 -22.43 4.03 -6.28
CA PRO A 20 -20.97 4.24 -6.25
C PRO A 20 -20.23 4.17 -7.61
N LEU A 21 -20.88 3.70 -8.67
CA LEU A 21 -20.30 3.47 -9.99
C LEU A 21 -20.16 4.76 -10.84
N ASP A 22 -20.75 5.88 -10.42
CA ASP A 22 -20.73 7.17 -11.15
C ASP A 22 -19.86 8.24 -10.47
N THR A 23 -18.87 7.82 -9.70
CA THR A 23 -17.96 8.74 -8.98
C THR A 23 -16.51 8.51 -9.37
N VAL A 24 -15.88 9.53 -9.95
CA VAL A 24 -14.42 9.56 -10.15
C VAL A 24 -13.80 10.40 -9.04
N VAL A 25 -13.14 9.74 -8.10
CA VAL A 25 -12.41 10.41 -7.01
C VAL A 25 -10.94 10.52 -7.39
N THR A 26 -10.44 11.75 -7.51
CA THR A 26 -9.01 12.04 -7.63
C THR A 26 -8.51 12.75 -6.37
N THR A 27 -7.20 13.00 -6.28
CA THR A 27 -6.63 13.75 -5.14
C THR A 27 -7.08 15.21 -5.10
N ASP A 28 -7.42 15.78 -6.25
CA ASP A 28 -7.60 17.22 -6.41
C ASP A 28 -9.06 17.59 -6.61
N PHE A 29 -9.87 16.65 -7.08
CA PHE A 29 -11.30 16.85 -7.29
C PHE A 29 -12.07 15.52 -7.29
N THR A 30 -13.36 15.61 -6.98
CA THR A 30 -14.33 14.54 -7.22
C THR A 30 -15.23 14.96 -8.37
N VAL A 31 -15.27 14.17 -9.44
CA VAL A 31 -16.24 14.37 -10.52
C VAL A 31 -17.40 13.43 -10.28
N LEU A 32 -18.60 14.02 -10.24
CA LEU A 32 -19.86 13.30 -10.22
C LEU A 32 -20.44 13.38 -11.64
N GLY A 33 -20.66 12.24 -12.26
CA GLY A 33 -21.15 12.19 -13.62
C GLY A 33 -21.31 10.77 -14.14
N LYS A 34 -22.21 10.60 -15.11
CA LYS A 34 -22.47 9.31 -15.75
C LYS A 34 -21.26 8.90 -16.58
N VAL A 35 -20.61 7.79 -16.21
CA VAL A 35 -19.51 7.23 -17.02
C VAL A 35 -20.12 6.57 -18.26
N THR A 36 -19.89 7.17 -19.43
CA THR A 36 -20.37 6.67 -20.72
C THR A 36 -19.20 6.63 -21.70
N PRO A 37 -19.00 5.53 -22.45
CA PRO A 37 -19.84 4.32 -22.55
C PRO A 37 -19.62 3.32 -21.40
N GLN A 38 -20.63 2.51 -21.05
CA GLN A 38 -20.53 1.46 -20.01
C GLN A 38 -19.85 0.16 -20.49
N GLU A 39 -19.67 0.06 -21.79
CA GLU A 39 -18.99 -1.04 -22.46
C GLU A 39 -18.06 -0.46 -23.53
N PHE A 40 -16.99 -1.18 -23.83
CA PHE A 40 -16.22 -0.91 -25.05
C PHE A 40 -16.02 -2.19 -25.83
N THR A 41 -16.19 -2.05 -27.14
CA THR A 41 -15.94 -3.11 -28.11
C THR A 41 -14.52 -2.98 -28.65
N ILE A 42 -13.70 -3.99 -28.40
CA ILE A 42 -12.38 -4.12 -29.02
C ILE A 42 -12.51 -5.03 -30.23
N ALA A 43 -12.18 -4.51 -31.42
CA ALA A 43 -12.03 -5.34 -32.60
C ALA A 43 -10.78 -6.21 -32.47
N SER A 44 -10.95 -7.52 -32.30
CA SER A 44 -9.85 -8.47 -32.27
C SER A 44 -9.86 -9.36 -33.52
N LYS A 45 -8.73 -10.04 -33.80
CA LYS A 45 -8.64 -11.04 -34.86
C LYS A 45 -9.59 -12.24 -34.70
N TYR A 46 -10.22 -12.38 -33.53
CA TYR A 46 -11.18 -13.45 -33.22
C TYR A 46 -12.63 -12.95 -33.15
N GLY A 47 -12.88 -11.68 -33.51
CA GLY A 47 -14.19 -11.05 -33.42
C GLY A 47 -14.23 -9.89 -32.40
N PRO A 48 -15.39 -9.22 -32.27
CA PRO A 48 -15.58 -8.14 -31.32
C PRO A 48 -15.54 -8.69 -29.89
N LEU A 49 -14.68 -8.12 -29.06
CA LEU A 49 -14.63 -8.36 -27.62
C LEU A 49 -15.33 -7.20 -26.92
N ASN A 50 -16.50 -7.47 -26.33
CA ASN A 50 -17.22 -6.49 -25.52
C ASN A 50 -16.77 -6.62 -24.06
N ILE A 51 -16.25 -5.54 -23.50
CA ILE A 51 -15.79 -5.48 -22.11
C ILE A 51 -16.67 -4.50 -21.36
N ALA A 52 -17.33 -4.99 -20.30
CA ALA A 52 -18.07 -4.15 -19.38
C ALA A 52 -17.11 -3.40 -18.44
N LEU A 53 -17.41 -2.13 -18.15
CA LEU A 53 -16.56 -1.32 -17.27
C LEU A 53 -16.44 -1.89 -15.85
N GLY A 54 -17.48 -2.58 -15.36
CA GLY A 54 -17.46 -3.24 -14.04
C GLY A 54 -16.45 -4.38 -13.92
N ASP A 55 -16.01 -4.97 -15.04
CA ASP A 55 -15.05 -6.07 -15.05
C ASP A 55 -13.60 -5.59 -15.06
N ILE A 56 -13.37 -4.27 -15.13
CA ILE A 56 -12.04 -3.68 -15.23
C ILE A 56 -11.50 -3.46 -13.83
N SER A 57 -10.59 -4.32 -13.41
CA SER A 57 -9.86 -4.15 -12.15
C SER A 57 -8.81 -3.04 -12.20
N LYS A 58 -8.33 -2.70 -13.41
CA LYS A 58 -7.24 -1.73 -13.64
C LYS A 58 -7.20 -1.29 -15.10
N ALA A 59 -7.05 0.01 -15.34
CA ALA A 59 -6.71 0.57 -16.64
C ALA A 59 -5.42 1.41 -16.51
N GLU A 60 -4.43 1.14 -17.35
CA GLU A 60 -3.19 1.93 -17.43
C GLU A 60 -3.11 2.55 -18.83
N ARG A 61 -2.92 3.86 -18.89
CA ARG A 61 -2.55 4.54 -20.14
C ARG A 61 -1.03 4.53 -20.22
N GLU A 62 -0.49 4.23 -21.40
CA GLU A 62 0.94 4.37 -21.66
C GLU A 62 1.29 5.86 -21.72
N THR A 63 1.47 6.48 -20.55
CA THR A 63 2.04 7.82 -20.42
C THR A 63 3.56 7.70 -20.49
N ALA A 64 4.23 8.70 -21.06
CA ALA A 64 5.67 8.67 -21.32
C ALA A 64 6.55 8.63 -20.05
N GLY A 65 5.96 8.65 -18.85
CA GLY A 65 6.66 8.61 -17.57
C GLY A 65 6.00 7.64 -16.59
N ARG A 66 6.80 6.98 -15.75
CA ARG A 66 6.28 6.17 -14.66
C ARG A 66 5.58 7.08 -13.65
N GLU A 67 4.34 6.77 -13.30
CA GLU A 67 3.57 7.55 -12.32
C GLU A 67 3.94 7.22 -10.87
N SER A 68 3.69 8.18 -9.98
CA SER A 68 3.85 7.99 -8.54
C SER A 68 2.95 6.86 -8.02
N TYR A 69 3.55 5.88 -7.35
CA TYR A 69 2.85 4.73 -6.80
C TYR A 69 2.67 4.87 -5.29
N ARG A 70 1.49 4.55 -4.76
CA ARG A 70 1.21 4.49 -3.31
C ARG A 70 0.71 3.11 -2.91
N LYS A 71 1.18 2.62 -1.76
CA LYS A 71 0.72 1.34 -1.20
C LYS A 71 0.76 1.34 0.31
N ASN A 72 -0.29 0.77 0.89
CA ASN A 72 -0.30 0.42 2.30
C ASN A 72 0.02 -1.07 2.45
N MET A 73 0.78 -1.43 3.47
CA MET A 73 1.05 -2.83 3.82
C MET A 73 1.32 -2.97 5.32
N SER A 74 1.20 -4.18 5.86
CA SER A 74 1.64 -4.48 7.22
C SER A 74 2.85 -5.43 7.22
N VAL A 75 3.70 -5.29 8.23
CA VAL A 75 4.82 -6.18 8.55
C VAL A 75 4.57 -6.69 9.97
N GLY A 76 4.16 -7.96 10.10
CA GLY A 76 3.94 -8.59 11.39
C GLY A 76 5.27 -8.94 12.07
N GLY A 77 5.26 -9.09 13.40
CA GLY A 77 6.44 -9.49 14.15
C GLY A 77 6.93 -10.92 13.91
N ASP A 78 6.22 -11.70 13.09
CA ASP A 78 6.68 -12.96 12.51
C ASP A 78 7.67 -12.75 11.34
N VAL A 79 7.64 -11.59 10.69
CA VAL A 79 8.50 -11.22 9.56
C VAL A 79 9.85 -10.70 10.06
N LEU A 80 10.65 -11.61 10.61
CA LEU A 80 12.00 -11.31 11.09
C LEU A 80 13.01 -11.34 9.96
N ALA A 81 13.95 -10.39 9.97
CA ALA A 81 14.93 -10.24 8.89
C ALA A 81 15.82 -11.48 8.67
N GLN A 82 16.05 -12.27 9.72
CA GLN A 82 16.74 -13.56 9.67
C GLN A 82 15.93 -14.66 8.97
N ARG A 83 14.60 -14.60 9.04
CA ARG A 83 13.69 -15.61 8.47
C ARG A 83 13.28 -15.25 7.04
N GLY A 84 13.26 -13.96 6.73
CA GLY A 84 12.99 -13.47 5.39
C GLY A 84 12.37 -12.08 5.39
N PHE A 85 12.28 -11.51 4.20
CA PHE A 85 11.67 -10.20 3.99
C PHE A 85 10.33 -10.34 3.29
N LYS A 86 9.33 -9.63 3.79
CA LYS A 86 8.03 -9.51 3.15
C LYS A 86 8.12 -8.56 1.96
N SER A 87 7.78 -9.07 0.79
CA SER A 87 7.74 -8.27 -0.44
C SER A 87 6.65 -7.20 -0.36
N SER A 88 6.98 -5.96 -0.74
CA SER A 88 5.97 -4.94 -1.00
C SER A 88 5.29 -5.13 -2.36
N GLY A 89 5.85 -5.94 -3.26
CA GLY A 89 5.43 -6.06 -4.66
C GLY A 89 5.82 -4.86 -5.54
N ILE A 90 6.43 -3.82 -4.97
CA ILE A 90 6.87 -2.64 -5.70
C ILE A 90 8.26 -2.89 -6.26
N LYS A 91 8.38 -2.85 -7.59
CA LYS A 91 9.69 -2.81 -8.26
C LYS A 91 10.14 -1.35 -8.35
N VAL A 92 11.28 -1.04 -7.74
CA VAL A 92 11.93 0.27 -7.83
C VAL A 92 13.09 0.21 -8.83
N GLN A 93 13.41 1.34 -9.44
CA GLN A 93 14.61 1.55 -10.24
C GLN A 93 15.57 2.47 -9.49
N ALA A 94 16.86 2.34 -9.79
CA ALA A 94 17.86 3.28 -9.31
C ALA A 94 17.48 4.71 -9.75
N GLY A 95 17.41 5.63 -8.78
CA GLY A 95 16.97 7.01 -8.98
C GLY A 95 15.55 7.30 -8.49
N ASP A 96 14.69 6.29 -8.30
CA ASP A 96 13.34 6.50 -7.75
C ASP A 96 13.44 7.09 -6.33
N LYS A 97 12.57 8.06 -6.01
CA LYS A 97 12.44 8.61 -4.65
C LYS A 97 11.38 7.83 -3.90
N ILE A 98 11.75 7.28 -2.75
CA ILE A 98 10.87 6.46 -1.91
C ILE A 98 10.64 7.18 -0.58
N VAL A 99 9.37 7.24 -0.18
CA VAL A 99 8.92 7.68 1.14
C VAL A 99 8.24 6.51 1.82
N VAL A 100 8.72 6.16 3.00
CA VAL A 100 8.12 5.15 3.87
C VAL A 100 7.72 5.83 5.17
N LYS A 101 6.47 5.64 5.59
CA LYS A 101 6.00 5.98 6.94
C LYS A 101 5.49 4.71 7.59
N ALA A 102 5.87 4.46 8.83
CA ALA A 102 5.47 3.30 9.59
C ALA A 102 4.91 3.70 10.95
N GLU A 103 3.89 2.99 11.41
CA GLU A 103 3.31 3.11 12.74
C GLU A 103 3.02 1.71 13.29
N GLY A 104 2.64 1.62 14.57
CA GLY A 104 2.38 0.35 15.25
C GLY A 104 3.44 0.00 16.27
N SER A 105 3.34 -1.22 16.81
CA SER A 105 4.18 -1.72 17.90
C SER A 105 4.22 -3.24 17.86
N ILE A 106 5.34 -3.81 18.28
CA ILE A 106 5.47 -5.23 18.56
C ILE A 106 5.84 -5.44 20.03
N VAL A 107 5.44 -6.58 20.58
CA VAL A 107 5.87 -7.05 21.90
C VAL A 107 7.24 -7.69 21.77
N MET A 108 8.18 -7.25 22.60
CA MET A 108 9.54 -7.78 22.70
C MET A 108 9.56 -8.89 23.75
N SER A 109 8.91 -10.03 23.47
CA SER A 109 8.65 -11.08 24.46
C SER A 109 9.88 -11.61 25.23
N PRO A 110 11.11 -11.66 24.69
CA PRO A 110 12.27 -12.04 25.49
C PRO A 110 12.57 -11.09 26.66
N TRP A 111 12.03 -9.86 26.61
CA TRP A 111 12.15 -8.83 27.65
C TRP A 111 10.87 -8.66 28.49
N GLY A 112 9.89 -9.56 28.33
CA GLY A 112 8.63 -9.57 29.06
C GLY A 112 7.45 -9.02 28.26
N SER A 113 6.24 -9.26 28.75
CA SER A 113 4.99 -8.92 28.05
C SER A 113 4.72 -7.42 27.93
N ASN A 114 5.32 -6.60 28.80
CA ASN A 114 5.20 -5.14 28.79
C ASN A 114 6.33 -4.46 27.99
N ALA A 115 7.28 -5.24 27.47
CA ALA A 115 8.34 -4.71 26.63
C ALA A 115 7.79 -4.55 25.21
N HIS A 116 7.81 -3.32 24.70
CA HIS A 116 7.32 -2.99 23.37
C HIS A 116 8.37 -2.24 22.58
N SER A 117 8.32 -2.36 21.25
CA SER A 117 9.17 -1.62 20.32
C SER A 117 8.36 -1.07 19.16
N GLY A 118 8.52 0.22 18.87
CA GLY A 118 7.98 0.85 17.67
C GLY A 118 8.91 0.67 16.45
N PRO A 119 8.52 1.16 15.26
CA PRO A 119 9.28 0.96 14.03
C PRO A 119 10.73 1.47 14.07
N ASP A 120 11.05 2.44 14.93
CA ASP A 120 12.42 2.95 15.12
C ASP A 120 13.37 1.94 15.79
N GLY A 121 12.81 0.90 16.41
CA GLY A 121 13.52 -0.06 17.24
C GLY A 121 14.05 0.56 18.53
N MET A 122 14.66 -0.27 19.37
CA MET A 122 15.22 0.17 20.64
C MET A 122 16.54 -0.56 20.91
N PRO A 123 17.68 0.15 21.00
CA PRO A 123 18.99 -0.45 21.24
C PRO A 123 19.13 -1.30 22.49
N ASN A 124 18.29 -1.05 23.51
CA ASN A 124 18.27 -1.83 24.75
C ASN A 124 17.77 -3.26 24.55
N TYR A 125 17.08 -3.55 23.45
CA TYR A 125 16.71 -4.90 23.03
C TYR A 125 17.74 -5.52 22.08
N GLY A 126 18.97 -5.00 22.10
CA GLY A 126 20.07 -5.46 21.27
C GLY A 126 20.07 -4.88 19.85
N TRP A 127 20.87 -5.49 19.00
CA TRP A 127 21.09 -5.07 17.63
C TRP A 127 21.03 -6.26 16.69
N TRP A 128 20.35 -6.11 15.56
CA TRP A 128 20.46 -7.08 14.46
C TRP A 128 21.75 -6.84 13.68
N ILE A 129 21.95 -5.60 13.24
CA ILE A 129 23.21 -5.13 12.67
C ILE A 129 23.80 -4.11 13.64
N PRO A 130 24.99 -4.38 14.22
CA PRO A 130 25.61 -3.51 15.22
C PRO A 130 25.64 -2.05 14.78
N ASN A 131 25.12 -1.16 15.63
CA ASN A 131 25.06 0.30 15.42
C ASN A 131 24.29 0.77 14.16
N GLN A 132 23.57 -0.12 13.48
CA GLN A 132 22.81 0.23 12.26
C GLN A 132 21.32 -0.08 12.39
N ILE A 133 20.98 -1.28 12.87
CA ILE A 133 19.58 -1.73 12.98
C ILE A 133 19.34 -2.27 14.40
N PRO A 134 18.72 -1.46 15.28
CA PRO A 134 18.42 -1.87 16.65
C PRO A 134 17.29 -2.90 16.69
N GLY A 135 17.18 -3.61 17.81
CA GLY A 135 16.15 -4.61 18.06
C GLY A 135 14.74 -4.04 17.93
N GLY A 136 13.89 -4.72 17.17
CA GLY A 136 12.53 -4.32 16.84
C GLY A 136 12.45 -3.25 15.75
N ALA A 137 13.54 -2.78 15.16
CA ALA A 137 13.44 -1.77 14.10
C ALA A 137 12.86 -2.34 12.80
N LEU A 138 12.01 -1.56 12.15
CA LEU A 138 11.63 -1.77 10.77
C LEU A 138 12.85 -1.53 9.86
N CYS A 139 13.17 -2.52 9.05
CA CYS A 139 14.23 -2.47 8.06
C CYS A 139 13.71 -2.85 6.67
N ALA A 140 14.48 -2.48 5.65
CA ALA A 140 14.17 -2.80 4.28
C ALA A 140 15.42 -3.23 3.50
N ARG A 141 15.19 -3.86 2.36
CA ARG A 141 16.21 -4.11 1.34
C ARG A 141 15.59 -3.97 -0.06
N ILE A 142 16.45 -3.74 -1.06
CA ILE A 142 16.05 -3.66 -2.47
C ILE A 142 16.64 -4.85 -3.21
N GLY A 143 15.78 -5.74 -3.70
CA GLY A 143 16.17 -7.00 -4.31
C GLY A 143 16.65 -8.04 -3.28
N GLU A 144 16.83 -9.28 -3.73
CA GLU A 144 17.19 -10.40 -2.85
C GLU A 144 18.61 -10.32 -2.29
N LYS A 145 19.52 -9.69 -3.03
CA LYS A 145 20.93 -9.50 -2.64
C LYS A 145 21.23 -8.09 -2.10
N GLY A 146 20.21 -7.26 -1.94
CA GLY A 146 20.37 -5.90 -1.43
C GLY A 146 20.79 -5.89 0.03
N GLN A 147 21.69 -4.97 0.38
CA GLN A 147 22.07 -4.76 1.78
C GLN A 147 20.88 -4.21 2.57
N PRO A 148 20.53 -4.80 3.72
CA PRO A 148 19.48 -4.28 4.59
C PRO A 148 19.85 -2.91 5.16
N PHE A 149 18.85 -2.05 5.35
CA PHE A 149 19.01 -0.75 5.97
C PHE A 149 17.83 -0.43 6.89
N LYS A 150 18.07 0.40 7.90
CA LYS A 150 17.04 0.87 8.83
C LYS A 150 16.06 1.80 8.11
N VAL A 151 14.77 1.58 8.33
CA VAL A 151 13.69 2.47 7.85
C VAL A 151 13.14 3.30 8.99
N GLY A 152 12.85 2.68 10.14
CA GLY A 152 12.25 3.41 11.26
C GLY A 152 10.81 3.85 11.02
N ARG A 153 10.35 4.84 11.79
CA ARG A 153 9.00 5.42 11.69
C ARG A 153 8.79 6.22 10.41
N SER A 154 9.84 6.82 9.87
CA SER A 154 9.77 7.60 8.63
C SER A 154 11.15 7.68 7.98
N LEU A 155 11.22 7.33 6.70
CA LEU A 155 12.41 7.50 5.88
C LEU A 155 12.04 7.99 4.50
N THR A 156 12.80 8.96 4.00
CA THR A 156 12.80 9.36 2.58
C THR A 156 14.19 9.11 2.02
N PHE A 157 14.28 8.37 0.93
CA PHE A 157 15.56 8.04 0.31
C PHE A 157 15.42 7.88 -1.21
N THR A 158 16.55 7.95 -1.90
CA THR A 158 16.64 7.63 -3.33
C THR A 158 17.18 6.22 -3.50
N ALA A 159 16.51 5.38 -4.29
CA ALA A 159 16.96 4.03 -4.58
C ALA A 159 18.33 4.07 -5.28
N LYS A 160 19.32 3.38 -4.69
CA LYS A 160 20.66 3.24 -5.29
C LYS A 160 20.77 2.07 -6.27
N SER A 161 19.80 1.16 -6.23
CA SER A 161 19.74 -0.04 -7.05
C SER A 161 18.30 -0.33 -7.47
N SER A 162 18.15 -1.12 -8.53
CA SER A 162 16.85 -1.59 -9.01
C SER A 162 16.51 -2.93 -8.38
N GLY A 163 15.23 -3.15 -8.06
CA GLY A 163 14.76 -4.41 -7.49
C GLY A 163 13.43 -4.27 -6.78
N THR A 164 12.93 -5.39 -6.23
CA THR A 164 11.71 -5.35 -5.41
C THR A 164 12.03 -4.80 -4.03
N LEU A 165 11.27 -3.82 -3.56
CA LEU A 165 11.36 -3.30 -2.20
C LEU A 165 10.73 -4.30 -1.23
N GLN A 166 11.48 -4.72 -0.21
CA GLN A 166 11.04 -5.71 0.79
C GLN A 166 11.32 -5.22 2.20
N PHE A 167 10.51 -5.64 3.17
CA PHE A 167 10.54 -5.18 4.56
C PHE A 167 10.60 -6.33 5.55
N ALA A 168 11.25 -6.11 6.69
CA ALA A 168 11.31 -7.04 7.81
C ALA A 168 11.58 -6.30 9.11
N ILE A 169 11.56 -7.02 10.23
CA ILE A 169 11.91 -6.51 11.55
C ILE A 169 13.27 -7.07 11.96
N GLY A 170 14.19 -6.18 12.32
CA GLY A 170 15.51 -6.56 12.82
C GLY A 170 15.43 -6.96 14.29
N ILE A 171 15.83 -8.18 14.63
CA ILE A 171 15.95 -8.66 16.01
C ILE A 171 17.38 -9.17 16.24
N GLN A 172 17.84 -9.29 17.48
CA GLN A 172 19.10 -9.96 17.77
C GLN A 172 19.05 -11.43 17.30
N ASN A 173 20.16 -11.97 16.79
CA ASN A 173 20.16 -13.30 16.16
C ASN A 173 19.72 -14.42 17.12
N GLU A 174 20.07 -14.32 18.40
CA GLU A 174 19.72 -15.30 19.43
C GLU A 174 18.21 -15.40 19.67
N TYR A 175 17.46 -14.33 19.38
CA TYR A 175 16.01 -14.28 19.58
C TYR A 175 15.21 -14.44 18.29
N ALA A 176 15.87 -14.72 17.16
CA ALA A 176 15.20 -14.95 15.88
C ALA A 176 14.76 -16.41 15.67
N GLY A 177 15.14 -17.34 16.56
CA GLY A 177 14.77 -18.75 16.52
C GLY A 177 13.30 -19.04 16.87
N GLU A 178 12.86 -20.29 16.69
CA GLU A 178 11.44 -20.71 16.76
C GLU A 178 10.79 -20.58 18.15
N GLY A 179 11.59 -20.40 19.22
CA GLY A 179 11.09 -20.30 20.60
C GLY A 179 10.52 -18.93 20.99
N TYR A 180 10.78 -17.88 20.21
CA TYR A 180 10.33 -16.51 20.52
C TYR A 180 9.31 -16.00 19.51
N GLN A 181 8.31 -15.29 20.05
CA GLN A 181 7.27 -14.64 19.27
C GLN A 181 7.30 -13.14 19.55
N PHE A 182 7.03 -12.34 18.53
CA PHE A 182 6.94 -10.89 18.67
C PHE A 182 5.54 -10.42 18.26
N PRO A 183 4.48 -10.66 19.07
CA PRO A 183 3.12 -10.27 18.72
C PRO A 183 3.00 -8.80 18.35
N GLY A 184 2.19 -8.49 17.33
CA GLY A 184 1.97 -7.14 16.83
C GLY A 184 2.44 -6.96 15.40
N GLU A 185 2.33 -5.72 14.91
CA GLU A 185 2.67 -5.39 13.53
C GLU A 185 3.04 -3.92 13.38
N TYR A 186 3.79 -3.64 12.30
CA TYR A 186 3.98 -2.29 11.77
C TYR A 186 3.13 -2.09 10.53
N LYS A 187 2.38 -0.99 10.49
CA LYS A 187 1.58 -0.54 9.35
C LYS A 187 2.36 0.49 8.57
N LEU A 188 2.63 0.20 7.30
CA LEU A 188 3.45 1.01 6.41
C LEU A 188 2.58 1.73 5.38
N LYS A 189 2.91 2.99 5.12
CA LYS A 189 2.44 3.78 3.98
C LYS A 189 3.64 4.07 3.09
N LEU A 190 3.62 3.54 1.88
CA LEU A 190 4.67 3.64 0.88
C LEU A 190 4.26 4.63 -0.20
N ARG A 191 5.20 5.46 -0.63
CA ARG A 191 5.09 6.27 -1.84
C ARG A 191 6.40 6.14 -2.61
N VAL A 192 6.30 5.85 -3.90
CA VAL A 192 7.44 5.85 -4.83
C VAL A 192 7.15 6.88 -5.89
N ASP A 193 8.00 7.87 -6.01
CA ASP A 193 8.00 8.86 -7.07
C ASP A 193 9.14 8.48 -8.03
N PRO A 194 8.81 8.00 -9.24
CA PRO A 194 9.82 7.67 -10.25
C PRO A 194 10.66 8.87 -10.63
N LYS A 195 11.90 8.61 -11.06
CA LYS A 195 12.78 9.65 -11.61
C LYS A 195 12.23 10.21 -12.93
#